data_AF-A0A9P7K276-F1
#
_entry.id   AF-A0A9P7K276-F1
#
_cell.length_a   1.000
_cell.length_b   1.000
_cell.length_c   1.000
_cell.angle_alpha   90.00
_cell.angle_beta   90.00
_cell.angle_gamma   90.00
#
_symmetry.space_group_name_H-M   'P 1'
#
loop_
_entity.id
_entity.type
_entity.pdbx_description
1 polymer ?
#
loop_
_entity_poly.entity_id
_entity_poly.type
_entity_poly.pdbx_seq_one_letter_code
_entity_poly.pdbx_strand_id
1 'polypeptide(L)'
;MVKIVGCVLLDHCVVEDGAKIEGCILGKNTKVGVKAELSRCVTQAGYEINAGETLKGEKLEVSDWTAGPDESDEDAKEDEDDSEEGEDESD
;
A
#
# COMPACT_ATOMS: atom_id res chain seq x y z
N MET A 1 12.10 2.16 -24.58
CA MET A 1 12.19 0.70 -24.41
C MET A 1 11.66 0.36 -23.04
N VAL A 2 10.73 -0.59 -22.95
CA VAL A 2 10.20 -1.09 -21.68
C VAL A 2 11.20 -2.04 -21.04
N LYS A 3 11.41 -1.93 -19.72
CA LYS A 3 12.31 -2.82 -18.96
C LYS A 3 11.52 -3.45 -17.82
N ILE A 4 11.48 -4.78 -17.78
CA ILE A 4 10.81 -5.57 -16.75
C ILE A 4 11.85 -6.56 -16.21
N VAL A 5 12.19 -6.44 -14.93
CA VAL A 5 13.22 -7.29 -14.30
C VAL A 5 12.76 -7.75 -12.93
N GLY A 6 12.72 -9.06 -12.71
CA GLY A 6 12.35 -9.63 -11.41
C GLY A 6 10.93 -9.29 -10.98
N CYS A 7 10.01 -9.14 -11.94
CA CYS A 7 8.63 -8.76 -11.66
C CYS A 7 7.66 -9.93 -11.82
N VAL A 8 6.53 -9.86 -11.11
CA VAL A 8 5.38 -10.74 -11.30
C VAL A 8 4.23 -9.91 -11.84
N LEU A 9 3.68 -10.29 -12.99
CA LEU A 9 2.53 -9.61 -13.61
C LEU A 9 1.33 -10.55 -13.60
N LEU A 10 0.21 -10.09 -13.04
CA LEU A 10 -1.06 -10.81 -13.07
C LEU A 10 -1.85 -10.49 -14.35
N ASP A 11 -3.03 -11.10 -14.47
CA ASP A 11 -3.87 -11.03 -15.68
C ASP A 11 -4.26 -9.60 -16.08
N HIS A 12 -4.35 -9.37 -17.39
CA HIS A 12 -4.83 -8.11 -17.99
C HIS A 12 -4.02 -6.86 -17.59
N CYS A 13 -2.75 -7.01 -17.23
CA CYS A 13 -1.86 -5.88 -16.99
C CYS A 13 -1.46 -5.20 -18.31
N VAL A 14 -1.53 -3.87 -18.34
CA VAL A 14 -1.14 -3.05 -19.51
C VAL A 14 0.09 -2.23 -19.14
N VAL A 15 1.19 -2.43 -19.87
CA VAL A 15 2.44 -1.69 -19.67
C VAL A 15 2.70 -0.81 -20.89
N GLU A 16 2.67 0.51 -20.68
CA GLU A 16 2.90 1.49 -21.75
C GLU A 16 4.41 1.74 -22.00
N ASP A 17 4.68 2.47 -23.09
CA ASP A 17 6.03 2.63 -23.62
C ASP A 17 7.00 3.30 -22.64
N GLY A 18 8.21 2.75 -22.57
CA GLY A 18 9.30 3.32 -21.79
C GLY A 18 9.21 3.11 -20.28
N ALA A 19 8.24 2.30 -19.80
CA ALA A 19 8.16 1.92 -18.40
C ALA A 19 9.41 1.13 -17.94
N LYS A 20 9.92 1.45 -16.75
CA LYS A 20 11.00 0.71 -16.08
C LYS A 20 10.45 0.12 -14.80
N ILE A 21 10.42 -1.20 -14.73
CA ILE A 21 9.80 -1.96 -13.63
C ILE A 21 10.84 -2.94 -13.12
N GLU A 22 11.21 -2.83 -11.85
CA GLU A 22 12.21 -3.68 -11.21
C GLU A 22 11.72 -4.21 -9.86
N GLY A 23 11.70 -5.53 -9.71
CA GLY A 23 11.34 -6.18 -8.43
C GLY A 23 9.89 -5.92 -8.00
N CYS A 24 8.97 -5.70 -8.92
CA CYS A 24 7.58 -5.31 -8.60
C CYS A 24 6.58 -6.47 -8.78
N ILE A 25 5.51 -6.44 -8.00
CA ILE A 25 4.36 -7.35 -8.14
C ILE A 25 3.17 -6.51 -8.62
N LEU A 26 2.72 -6.75 -9.84
CA LEU A 26 1.61 -6.01 -10.45
C LEU A 26 0.33 -6.83 -10.42
N GLY A 27 -0.68 -6.31 -9.71
CA GLY A 27 -2.01 -6.91 -9.58
C GLY A 27 -2.79 -7.03 -10.90
N LYS A 28 -3.94 -7.72 -10.84
CA LYS A 28 -4.82 -7.88 -12.01
C LYS A 28 -5.30 -6.53 -12.49
N ASN A 29 -5.43 -6.35 -13.81
CA ASN A 29 -5.90 -5.10 -14.43
C ASN A 29 -5.06 -3.85 -14.06
N THR A 30 -3.80 -4.00 -13.61
CA THR A 30 -2.93 -2.85 -13.37
C THR A 30 -2.51 -2.20 -14.69
N LYS A 31 -2.53 -0.86 -14.75
CA LYS A 31 -2.07 -0.08 -15.89
C LYS A 31 -0.84 0.73 -15.53
N VAL A 32 0.25 0.56 -16.26
CA VAL A 32 1.51 1.29 -16.07
C VAL A 32 1.65 2.34 -17.18
N GLY A 33 1.68 3.61 -16.79
CA GLY A 33 1.79 4.73 -17.72
C GLY A 33 3.13 4.86 -18.45
N VAL A 34 3.12 5.61 -19.55
CA VAL A 34 4.32 5.93 -20.35
C VAL A 34 5.47 6.46 -19.47
N LYS A 35 6.68 5.92 -19.63
CA LYS A 35 7.90 6.32 -18.89
C LYS A 35 7.79 6.24 -17.35
N ALA A 36 6.87 5.45 -16.80
CA ALA A 36 6.80 5.24 -15.36
C ALA A 36 8.02 4.45 -14.85
N GLU A 37 8.48 4.75 -13.63
CA GLU A 37 9.59 4.06 -12.96
C GLU A 37 9.11 3.42 -11.65
N LEU A 38 9.05 2.10 -11.60
CA LEU A 38 8.67 1.34 -10.41
C LEU A 38 9.84 0.51 -9.92
N SER A 39 10.13 0.58 -8.62
CA SER A 39 11.12 -0.31 -7.99
C SER A 39 10.62 -0.86 -6.66
N ARG A 40 10.61 -2.19 -6.52
CA ARG A 40 10.19 -2.90 -5.29
C ARG A 40 8.80 -2.47 -4.80
N CYS A 41 7.86 -2.30 -5.74
CA CYS A 41 6.48 -1.92 -5.46
C CYS A 41 5.53 -3.12 -5.57
N VAL A 42 4.46 -3.10 -4.78
CA VAL A 42 3.37 -4.08 -4.88
C VAL A 42 2.08 -3.32 -5.15
N THR A 43 1.41 -3.59 -6.27
CA THR A 43 0.13 -2.94 -6.61
C THR A 43 -1.05 -3.85 -6.28
N GLN A 44 -2.13 -3.23 -5.80
CA GLN A 44 -3.43 -3.89 -5.74
C GLN A 44 -4.04 -4.04 -7.15
N ALA A 45 -5.04 -4.92 -7.27
CA ALA A 45 -5.80 -5.08 -8.50
C ALA A 45 -6.47 -3.77 -8.92
N GLY A 46 -6.40 -3.43 -10.21
CA GLY A 46 -7.01 -2.24 -10.80
C GLY A 46 -6.26 -0.93 -10.56
N TYR A 47 -5.07 -0.95 -9.95
CA TYR A 47 -4.29 0.26 -9.74
C TYR A 47 -3.74 0.83 -11.06
N GLU A 48 -3.83 2.15 -11.26
CA GLU A 48 -3.30 2.86 -12.41
C GLU A 48 -2.13 3.76 -12.00
N ILE A 49 -0.97 3.54 -12.62
CA ILE A 49 0.23 4.37 -12.47
C ILE A 49 0.27 5.39 -13.59
N ASN A 50 0.42 6.65 -13.24
CA ASN A 50 0.40 7.75 -14.20
C ASN A 50 1.69 7.78 -15.03
N ALA A 51 1.61 8.45 -16.18
CA ALA A 51 2.76 8.65 -17.04
C ALA A 51 3.86 9.47 -16.34
N GLY A 52 5.09 8.99 -16.38
CA GLY A 52 6.26 9.62 -15.76
C GLY A 52 6.32 9.51 -14.23
N GLU A 53 5.40 8.77 -13.61
CA GLU A 53 5.37 8.58 -12.16
C GLU A 53 6.53 7.69 -11.71
N THR A 54 7.13 8.01 -10.56
CA THR A 54 8.25 7.27 -9.98
C THR A 54 7.88 6.78 -8.59
N LEU A 55 7.77 5.48 -8.41
CA LEU A 55 7.31 4.84 -7.16
C LEU A 55 8.37 3.85 -6.68
N LYS A 56 8.74 3.93 -5.40
CA LYS A 56 9.81 3.10 -4.84
C LYS A 56 9.49 2.63 -3.42
N GLY A 57 9.37 1.31 -3.24
CA GLY A 57 9.30 0.69 -1.92
C GLY A 57 7.96 0.79 -1.20
N GLU A 58 6.87 1.01 -1.93
CA GLU A 58 5.53 1.23 -1.37
C GLU A 58 4.53 0.15 -1.82
N LYS A 59 3.58 -0.18 -0.93
CA LYS A 59 2.35 -0.87 -1.31
C LYS A 59 1.40 0.19 -1.87
N LEU A 60 1.03 0.03 -3.14
CA LEU A 60 0.13 0.93 -3.84
C LEU A 60 -1.28 0.36 -3.71
N GLU A 61 -2.00 0.90 -2.73
CA GLU A 61 -3.35 0.50 -2.38
C GLU A 61 -4.36 1.42 -3.07
N VAL A 62 -5.41 0.82 -3.62
CA VAL A 62 -6.59 1.58 -4.02
C VAL A 62 -7.29 1.89 -2.70
N SER A 63 -7.35 3.16 -2.29
CA SER A 63 -8.10 3.55 -1.10
C SER A 63 -9.51 3.02 -1.24
N ASP A 64 -9.78 1.97 -0.49
CA ASP A 64 -11.00 1.21 -0.60
C ASP A 64 -12.08 2.05 0.08
N TRP A 65 -12.76 2.90 -0.69
CA TRP A 65 -13.88 3.72 -0.19
C TRP A 65 -14.99 2.85 0.41
N THR A 66 -15.00 1.55 0.09
CA THR A 66 -15.89 0.53 0.60
C THR A 66 -15.30 -0.36 1.70
N ALA A 67 -14.00 -0.28 1.99
CA ALA A 67 -13.52 -0.81 3.25
C ALA A 67 -14.11 0.06 4.35
N GLY A 68 -14.81 -0.56 5.30
CA GLY A 68 -15.04 0.10 6.58
C GLY A 68 -13.69 0.56 7.15
N PRO A 69 -13.66 1.50 8.10
CA PRO A 69 -12.40 1.91 8.72
C PRO A 69 -11.69 0.68 9.31
N ASP A 70 -10.69 0.16 8.60
CA ASP A 70 -9.91 -1.00 9.02
C ASP A 70 -8.80 -0.51 9.96
N GLU A 71 -9.00 -0.83 11.24
CA GLU A 71 -8.02 -1.43 12.14
C GLU A 71 -6.54 -1.20 11.74
N SER A 72 -6.04 0.00 12.04
CA SER A 72 -4.61 0.29 12.04
C SER A 72 -4.15 0.40 13.49
N ASP A 73 -3.10 -0.36 13.80
CA ASP A 73 -2.24 -0.34 15.01
C ASP A 73 -2.68 -1.18 16.23
N GLU A 74 -2.29 -2.45 16.17
CA GLU A 74 -1.93 -3.25 17.34
C GLU A 74 -0.61 -2.71 17.97
N ASP A 75 -0.64 -1.54 18.61
CA ASP A 75 0.43 -1.12 19.51
C ASP A 75 0.00 -1.40 20.96
N ALA A 76 0.40 -2.58 21.43
CA ALA A 76 0.30 -2.97 22.83
C ALA A 76 1.03 -1.96 23.73
N LYS A 77 0.27 -1.15 24.46
CA LYS A 77 0.74 -0.53 25.70
C LYS A 77 -0.07 -1.11 26.85
N GLU A 78 0.56 -2.07 27.52
CA GLU A 78 0.20 -2.45 28.88
C GLU A 78 0.45 -1.23 29.76
N ASP A 79 -0.59 -0.46 30.08
CA ASP A 79 -0.53 0.52 31.16
C ASP A 79 -0.88 -0.20 32.47
N GLU A 80 0.12 -0.23 33.35
CA GLU A 80 0.13 -0.83 34.67
C GLU A 80 -0.88 -0.16 35.62
N ASP A 81 -1.53 -1.03 36.38
CA ASP A 81 -2.23 -0.86 37.66
C ASP A 81 -1.83 0.38 38.50
N ASP A 82 -2.82 1.18 38.90
CA ASP A 82 -2.83 1.78 40.24
C ASP A 82 -4.28 2.12 40.65
N SER A 83 -4.87 1.21 41.44
CA SER A 83 -6.16 1.42 42.09
C SER A 83 -5.92 2.00 43.49
N GLU A 84 -5.98 3.33 43.65
CA GLU A 84 -6.15 3.94 44.96
C GLU A 84 -7.62 4.32 45.19
N GLU A 85 -8.34 3.41 45.85
CA GLU A 85 -9.61 3.73 46.51
C GLU A 85 -9.32 4.56 47.78
N GLY A 86 -9.68 5.84 47.74
CA GLY A 86 -9.74 6.71 48.90
C GLY A 86 -11.17 7.15 49.16
N GLU A 87 -11.83 6.47 50.10
CA GLU A 87 -13.09 6.88 50.73
C GLU A 87 -12.91 8.23 51.42
N ASP A 88 -13.83 9.19 51.23
CA ASP A 88 -14.04 10.24 52.24
C ASP A 88 -15.44 10.87 52.15
N GLU A 89 -15.96 11.12 53.34
CA GLU A 89 -17.35 11.27 53.73
C GLU A 89 -17.84 12.72 53.62
N SER A 90 -19.17 12.96 53.61
CA SER A 90 -19.88 13.92 54.51
C SER A 90 -21.10 14.65 53.90
N ASP A 91 -22.15 14.70 54.74
CA ASP A 91 -23.35 15.56 54.85
C ASP A 91 -24.62 15.21 54.04
#